data_AF-A0AA95JKS7-F1
#
_entry.id   AF-A0AA95JKS7-F1
#
_cell.length_a   1.000
_cell.length_b   1.000
_cell.length_c   1.000
_cell.angle_alpha   90.00
_cell.angle_beta   90.00
_cell.angle_gamma   90.00
#
_symmetry.space_group_name_H-M   'P 1'
#
loop_
_entity.id
_entity.type
_entity.pdbx_description
1 polymer ?
#
loop_
_entity_poly.entity_id
_entity_poly.type
_entity_poly.pdbx_seq_one_letter_code
_entity_poly.pdbx_strand_id
1 'polypeptide(L)'
;MAAAAFADLVSEIRQELATATEALLAVHEAGLDDIARFRDGDDAALCRLEGRLLGLLELCAFEDVIGQRLTQLSGAISPASLPASGVVKLENGPALRGQGLAQADIDDLLSTHDPRAVSD
;
A
#
# COMPACT_ATOMS: atom_id res chain seq x y z
N MET A 1 -10.44 -26.76 -15.12
CA MET A 1 -11.07 -25.45 -14.86
C MET A 1 -10.32 -24.63 -13.84
N ALA A 2 -10.05 -25.14 -12.62
CA ALA A 2 -9.34 -24.36 -11.58
C ALA A 2 -7.95 -23.83 -11.98
N ALA A 3 -7.14 -24.62 -12.71
CA ALA A 3 -5.80 -24.19 -13.13
C ALA A 3 -5.80 -23.08 -14.20
N ALA A 4 -6.82 -23.01 -15.07
CA ALA A 4 -6.93 -21.97 -16.08
C ALA A 4 -7.35 -20.64 -15.46
N ALA A 5 -8.39 -20.65 -14.63
CA ALA A 5 -8.83 -19.46 -13.88
C ALA A 5 -7.73 -18.90 -12.96
N PHE A 6 -6.88 -19.78 -12.42
CA PHE A 6 -5.72 -19.37 -11.64
C PHE A 6 -4.64 -18.69 -12.48
N ALA A 7 -4.33 -19.24 -13.67
CA ALA A 7 -3.37 -18.63 -14.58
C ALA A 7 -3.84 -17.25 -15.07
N ASP A 8 -5.15 -17.10 -15.32
CA ASP A 8 -5.76 -15.83 -15.71
C ASP A 8 -5.62 -14.79 -14.59
N LEU A 9 -5.93 -15.13 -13.34
CA LEU A 9 -5.77 -14.24 -12.19
C LEU A 9 -4.32 -13.80 -11.98
N VAL A 10 -3.35 -14.71 -12.13
CA VAL A 10 -1.92 -14.36 -12.04
C VAL A 10 -1.51 -13.41 -13.17
N SER A 11 -2.03 -13.63 -14.37
CA SER A 11 -1.77 -12.73 -15.51
C SER A 11 -2.34 -11.34 -15.27
N GLU A 12 -3.55 -11.23 -14.73
CA GLU A 12 -4.19 -9.96 -14.39
C GLU A 12 -3.39 -9.20 -13.33
N ILE A 13 -2.98 -9.86 -12.23
CA ILE A 13 -2.15 -9.24 -11.19
C ILE A 13 -0.82 -8.73 -11.76
N ARG A 14 -0.18 -9.51 -12.64
CA ARG A 14 1.09 -9.10 -13.28
C ARG A 14 0.89 -7.89 -14.20
N GLN A 15 -0.19 -7.86 -14.95
CA GLN A 15 -0.52 -6.75 -15.84
C GLN A 15 -0.76 -5.46 -15.04
N GLU A 16 -1.59 -5.54 -13.99
CA GLU A 16 -1.87 -4.42 -13.09
C GLU A 16 -0.61 -3.90 -12.40
N LEU A 17 0.26 -4.80 -11.92
CA LEU A 17 1.53 -4.42 -11.31
C LEU A 17 2.47 -3.72 -12.30
N ALA A 18 2.55 -4.22 -13.53
CA ALA A 18 3.36 -3.60 -14.57
C ALA A 18 2.85 -2.19 -14.88
N THR A 19 1.53 -2.01 -15.03
CA THR A 19 0.90 -0.70 -15.26
C THR A 19 1.13 0.26 -14.10
N ALA A 20 0.97 -0.18 -12.86
CA ALA A 20 1.21 0.64 -11.68
C ALA A 20 2.69 1.07 -11.57
N THR A 21 3.61 0.15 -11.85
CA THR A 21 5.05 0.43 -11.84
C THR A 21 5.45 1.43 -12.93
N GLU A 22 4.90 1.29 -14.13
CA GLU A 22 5.13 2.22 -15.24
C GLU A 22 4.58 3.62 -14.92
N ALA A 23 3.39 3.70 -14.32
CA ALA A 23 2.83 4.96 -13.86
C ALA A 23 3.70 5.62 -12.76
N LEU A 24 4.20 4.83 -11.81
CA LEU A 24 5.11 5.29 -10.75
C LEU A 24 6.40 5.90 -11.31
N LEU A 25 7.01 5.21 -12.29
CA LEU A 25 8.22 5.68 -12.97
C LEU A 25 7.96 6.98 -13.74
N ALA A 26 6.87 7.05 -14.51
CA ALA A 26 6.53 8.24 -15.28
C ALA A 26 6.30 9.46 -14.37
N VAL A 27 5.64 9.27 -13.22
CA VAL A 27 5.42 10.35 -12.24
C VAL A 27 6.73 10.78 -11.59
N HIS A 28 7.64 9.84 -11.27
CA HIS A 28 8.97 10.16 -10.74
C HIS A 28 9.80 10.99 -11.73
N GLU A 29 9.87 10.58 -12.99
CA GLU A 29 10.60 11.31 -14.03
C GLU A 29 10.05 12.73 -14.19
N ALA A 30 8.73 12.86 -14.29
CA ALA A 30 8.08 14.18 -14.39
C ALA A 30 8.29 15.03 -13.14
N GLY A 31 8.33 14.43 -11.95
CA GLY A 31 8.62 15.12 -10.69
C GLY A 31 10.06 15.63 -10.61
N LEU A 32 11.03 14.86 -11.06
CA LEU A 32 12.44 15.30 -11.15
C LEU A 32 12.58 16.49 -12.11
N ASP A 33 11.88 16.47 -13.23
CA ASP A 33 11.86 17.56 -14.20
C ASP A 33 11.24 18.84 -13.60
N ASP A 34 10.15 18.71 -12.84
CA ASP A 34 9.53 19.83 -12.13
C ASP A 34 10.43 20.38 -11.00
N ILE A 35 11.18 19.52 -10.29
CA ILE A 35 12.18 19.97 -9.30
C ILE A 35 13.27 20.80 -9.97
N ALA A 36 13.78 20.36 -11.12
CA ALA A 36 14.79 21.10 -11.86
C ALA A 36 14.25 22.47 -12.30
N ARG A 37 13.04 22.51 -12.87
CA ARG A 37 12.39 23.77 -13.30
C ARG A 37 12.11 24.73 -12.15
N PHE A 38 11.69 24.21 -11.00
CA PHE A 38 11.51 25.04 -9.81
C PHE A 38 12.83 25.68 -9.36
N ARG A 39 13.95 24.93 -9.39
CA ARG A 39 15.28 25.48 -9.08
C ARG A 39 15.72 26.55 -10.08
N ASP A 40 15.24 26.50 -11.32
CA ASP A 40 15.47 27.50 -12.36
C ASP A 40 14.49 28.69 -12.29
N GLY A 41 13.59 28.72 -11.29
CA GLY A 41 12.69 29.83 -11.01
C GLY A 41 11.27 29.70 -11.59
N ASP A 42 10.87 28.52 -12.09
CA ASP A 42 9.48 28.25 -12.45
C ASP A 42 8.65 27.88 -11.21
N ASP A 43 8.07 28.87 -10.54
CA ASP A 43 7.21 28.67 -9.37
C ASP A 43 5.98 27.78 -9.67
N ALA A 44 5.51 27.74 -10.93
CA ALA A 44 4.40 26.86 -11.32
C ALA A 44 4.81 25.37 -11.31
N ALA A 45 6.11 25.07 -11.37
CA ALA A 45 6.61 23.71 -11.22
C ALA A 45 6.38 23.16 -9.80
N LEU A 46 6.36 24.01 -8.77
CA LEU A 46 6.07 23.58 -7.40
C LEU A 46 4.63 23.06 -7.26
N CYS A 47 3.65 23.75 -7.85
CA CYS A 47 2.25 23.29 -7.86
C CYS A 47 2.09 21.96 -8.62
N ARG A 48 2.84 21.77 -9.71
CA ARG A 48 2.85 20.53 -10.48
C ARG A 48 3.49 19.38 -9.71
N LEU A 49 4.57 19.67 -8.96
CA LEU A 49 5.24 18.70 -8.10
C LEU A 49 4.34 18.25 -6.95
N GLU A 50 3.63 19.17 -6.29
CA GLU A 50 2.67 18.84 -5.23
C GLU A 50 1.60 17.86 -5.72
N GLY A 51 0.97 18.14 -6.87
CA GLY A 51 -0.02 17.24 -7.46
C GLY A 51 0.55 15.86 -7.80
N ARG A 52 1.82 15.77 -8.23
CA ARG A 52 2.50 14.50 -8.50
C ARG A 52 2.79 13.72 -7.22
N LEU A 53 3.20 14.39 -6.15
CA LEU A 53 3.43 13.73 -4.86
C LEU A 53 2.14 13.14 -4.28
N LEU A 54 1.03 13.85 -4.41
CA LEU A 54 -0.29 13.31 -4.04
C LEU A 54 -0.65 12.08 -4.89
N GLY A 55 -0.47 12.15 -6.21
CA GLY A 55 -0.69 11.02 -7.10
C GLY A 55 0.22 9.82 -6.80
N LEU A 56 1.47 10.04 -6.37
CA LEU A 56 2.36 8.98 -5.90
C LEU A 56 1.84 8.30 -4.64
N LEU A 57 1.35 9.07 -3.67
CA LEU A 57 0.77 8.50 -2.45
C LEU A 57 -0.47 7.64 -2.76
N GLU A 58 -1.30 8.06 -3.72
CA GLU A 58 -2.43 7.27 -4.21
C GLU A 58 -1.98 5.98 -4.92
N LEU A 59 -0.94 6.05 -5.75
CA LEU A 59 -0.35 4.86 -6.40
C LEU A 59 0.28 3.91 -5.39
N CYS A 60 0.91 4.40 -4.32
CA CYS A 60 1.44 3.55 -3.25
C CYS A 60 0.32 2.87 -2.44
N ALA A 61 -0.86 3.49 -2.29
CA ALA A 61 -2.01 2.82 -1.69
C ALA A 61 -2.52 1.62 -2.53
N PHE A 62 -2.22 1.59 -3.83
CA PHE A 62 -2.49 0.44 -4.70
C PHE A 62 -1.64 -0.79 -4.35
N GLU A 63 -0.46 -0.59 -3.76
CA GLU A 63 0.42 -1.68 -3.31
C GLU A 63 -0.25 -2.54 -2.22
N ASP A 64 -1.12 -1.94 -1.39
CA ASP A 64 -1.92 -2.67 -0.38
C ASP A 64 -2.96 -3.60 -1.05
N VAL A 65 -3.59 -3.13 -2.13
CA VAL A 65 -4.56 -3.94 -2.91
C VAL A 65 -3.87 -5.12 -3.58
N ILE A 66 -2.65 -4.94 -4.10
CA ILE A 66 -1.85 -6.02 -4.67
C ILE A 66 -1.41 -7.01 -3.56
N GLY A 67 -1.02 -6.53 -2.39
CA GLY A 67 -0.69 -7.36 -1.24
C GLY A 67 -1.86 -8.24 -0.77
N GLN A 68 -3.07 -7.68 -0.76
CA GLN A 68 -4.30 -8.42 -0.45
C GLN A 68 -4.60 -9.51 -1.50
N ARG A 69 -4.47 -9.19 -2.79
CA ARG A 69 -4.69 -10.15 -3.90
C ARG A 69 -3.66 -11.28 -3.89
N LEU A 70 -2.38 -10.98 -3.63
CA LEU A 70 -1.32 -11.98 -3.48
C LEU A 70 -1.54 -12.89 -2.25
N THR A 71 -2.07 -12.35 -1.15
CA THR A 71 -2.43 -13.12 0.04
C THR A 71 -3.60 -14.07 -0.22
N GLN A 72 -4.60 -13.64 -0.99
CA GLN A 72 -5.69 -14.51 -1.43
C GLN A 72 -5.18 -15.62 -2.36
N LEU A 73 -4.24 -15.28 -3.24
CA LEU A 73 -3.59 -16.22 -4.15
C LEU A 73 -2.80 -17.30 -3.39
N SER A 74 -2.00 -16.92 -2.39
CA SER A 74 -1.21 -17.87 -1.59
C SER A 74 -2.09 -18.83 -0.78
N GLY A 75 -3.21 -18.35 -0.24
CA GLY A 75 -4.21 -19.17 0.44
C GLY A 75 -4.92 -20.16 -0.49
N ALA A 76 -5.07 -19.84 -1.77
CA ALA A 76 -5.69 -20.72 -2.76
C ALA A 76 -4.75 -21.82 -3.28
N ILE A 77 -3.43 -21.60 -3.28
CA ILE A 77 -2.43 -22.56 -3.79
C ILE A 77 -2.05 -23.61 -2.73
N SER A 78 -2.26 -23.35 -1.43
CA SER A 78 -1.78 -24.23 -0.36
C SER A 78 -2.90 -24.89 0.46
N PRO A 79 -3.41 -26.07 0.05
CA PRO A 79 -3.99 -27.03 0.98
C PRO A 79 -2.97 -28.03 1.55
N ALA A 80 -1.71 -28.05 1.10
CA ALA A 80 -0.67 -28.92 1.64
C ALA A 80 0.75 -28.44 1.29
N SER A 81 1.68 -28.54 2.24
CA SER A 81 3.13 -28.28 2.15
C SER A 81 3.62 -26.83 2.23
N LEU A 82 3.78 -26.35 3.46
CA LEU A 82 5.01 -25.67 3.86
C LEU A 82 5.59 -26.43 5.08
N PRO A 83 6.80 -27.01 5.01
CA PRO A 83 7.47 -27.46 6.22
C PRO A 83 7.71 -26.25 7.13
N ALA A 84 7.36 -26.41 8.40
CA ALA A 84 7.55 -25.42 9.45
C ALA A 84 8.99 -24.92 9.46
N SER A 85 9.24 -23.76 8.85
CA SER A 85 10.51 -23.07 8.97
C SER A 85 10.23 -21.59 9.15
N GLY A 86 10.39 -21.16 10.40
CA GLY A 86 10.46 -19.76 10.80
C GLY A 86 9.25 -18.93 10.44
N VAL A 87 8.15 -19.08 11.18
CA VAL A 87 7.09 -18.06 11.21
C VAL A 87 7.73 -16.78 11.72
N VAL A 88 8.15 -15.90 10.80
CA VAL A 88 8.22 -14.47 11.13
C VAL A 88 6.77 -14.09 11.38
N LYS A 89 6.39 -14.11 12.65
CA LYS A 89 5.09 -13.66 13.11
C LYS A 89 5.01 -12.18 12.71
N LEU A 90 4.32 -11.92 11.62
CA LEU A 90 3.93 -10.56 11.26
C LEU A 90 3.06 -10.10 12.42
N GLU A 91 3.63 -9.29 13.32
CA GLU A 91 2.90 -8.74 14.46
C GLU A 91 1.77 -7.78 14.00
N ASN A 92 1.77 -7.39 12.72
CA ASN A 92 0.76 -6.53 12.09
C ASN A 92 0.21 -7.14 10.78
N GLY A 93 -0.55 -8.24 10.89
CA GLY A 93 -1.35 -8.74 9.76
C GLY A 93 -2.72 -8.04 9.66
N PRO A 94 -3.43 -8.18 8.53
CA PRO A 94 -4.82 -7.73 8.45
C PRO A 94 -5.65 -8.38 9.56
N ALA A 95 -6.43 -7.57 10.27
CA ALA A 95 -7.32 -8.08 11.30
C ALA A 95 -8.29 -9.10 10.69
N LEU A 96 -8.31 -10.32 11.22
CA LEU A 96 -9.31 -11.31 10.81
C LEU A 96 -10.71 -10.79 11.18
N ARG A 97 -11.75 -11.38 10.60
CA ARG A 97 -13.14 -11.02 10.90
C ARG A 97 -13.41 -11.10 12.42
N GLY A 98 -13.72 -9.96 13.04
CA GLY A 98 -13.93 -9.84 14.49
C GLY A 98 -12.68 -9.49 15.32
N GLN A 99 -11.52 -9.31 14.68
CA GLN A 99 -10.27 -8.84 15.30
C GLN A 99 -10.01 -7.35 15.05
N GLY A 100 -10.88 -6.67 14.30
CA GLY A 100 -10.84 -5.21 14.19
C GLY A 100 -11.27 -4.59 15.51
N LEU A 101 -10.52 -3.60 15.98
CA LEU A 101 -10.96 -2.79 17.12
C LEU A 101 -12.17 -1.95 16.70
N ALA A 102 -13.15 -1.83 17.60
CA ALA A 102 -14.24 -0.90 17.35
C ALA A 102 -13.68 0.53 17.45
N GLN A 103 -14.23 1.46 16.66
CA GLN A 103 -13.79 2.85 16.67
C GLN A 103 -13.83 3.46 18.08
N ALA A 104 -14.82 3.09 18.89
CA ALA A 104 -14.93 3.52 20.29
C ALA A 104 -13.75 3.05 21.16
N ASP A 105 -13.23 1.84 20.93
CA ASP A 105 -12.08 1.31 21.66
C ASP A 105 -10.78 2.01 21.24
N ILE A 106 -10.69 2.42 19.97
CA ILE A 106 -9.57 3.22 19.44
C ILE A 106 -9.59 4.62 20.05
N ASP A 107 -10.76 5.25 20.11
CA ASP A 107 -10.92 6.59 20.67
C ASP A 107 -10.57 6.62 22.17
N ASP A 108 -10.96 5.59 22.93
CA ASP A 108 -10.64 5.46 24.36
C ASP A 108 -9.13 5.27 24.60
N LEU A 109 -8.48 4.45 23.77
CA LEU A 109 -7.03 4.24 23.81
C LEU A 109 -6.23 5.51 23.47
N LEU A 110 -6.72 6.33 22.54
CA LEU A 110 -6.07 7.58 22.15
C LEU A 110 -6.34 8.73 23.12
N SER A 111 -7.49 8.71 23.81
CA SER A 111 -7.81 9.68 24.86
C SER A 111 -7.00 9.49 26.15
N THR A 112 -6.59 8.25 26.45
CA THR A 112 -5.74 7.92 27.61
C THR A 112 -4.26 8.24 27.39
N HIS A 113 -3.87 8.62 26.17
CA HIS A 113 -2.50 8.96 25.78
C HIS A 113 -2.38 10.37 25.18
N ASP A 114 -3.17 11.34 25.65
CA ASP A 114 -2.90 12.75 25.32
C ASP A 114 -1.64 13.23 26.08
N PRO A 115 -0.49 13.46 25.41
CA PRO A 115 0.70 14.01 26.06
C PRO A 115 0.49 15.47 26.53
N ARG A 116 -0.68 16.07 26.27
CA ARG A 116 -1.07 17.40 26.75
C ARG A 116 -1.95 17.35 28.00
N ALA A 117 -2.31 16.18 28.50
CA ALA A 117 -3.07 16.01 29.75
C ALA A 117 -2.18 15.97 31.01
N VAL A 118 -1.02 16.64 30.99
CA VAL A 118 -0.28 16.99 32.22
C VAL A 118 -0.45 18.50 32.46
N SER A 119 -1.45 18.84 33.25
CA SER A 119 -1.50 20.05 34.07
C SER A 119 -2.08 19.65 35.41
N ASP A 120 -1.21 19.37 36.37
CA ASP A 120 -0.88 20.30 37.47
C ASP A 120 0.37 19.80 38.22
#